data_AF-A0A5C5ZJT9-F1
#
_entry.id   AF-A0A5C5ZJT9-F1
#
_cell.length_a   1.000
_cell.length_b   1.000
_cell.length_c   1.000
_cell.angle_alpha   90.00
_cell.angle_beta   90.00
_cell.angle_gamma   90.00
#
_symmetry.space_group_name_H-M   'P 1'
#
loop_
_entity.id
_entity.type
_entity.pdbx_description
1 polymer ?
#
loop_
_entity_poly.entity_id
_entity_poly.type
_entity_poly.pdbx_seq_one_letter_code
_entity_poly.pdbx_strand_id
1 'polypeptide(L)'
;MTTNTNNQPVSEVRDGALKIAIFRNEPKQEGDRPRYSGKLTRSYRDANGEWHDTDYLSGTEFLRAARLMEKAYDEEIVQRAADKSASPEPSA
;
A
#
# COMPACT_ATOMS: atom_id res chain seq x y z
N MET A 1 15.60 20.45 3.71
CA MET A 1 15.67 19.08 3.19
C MET A 1 15.33 18.13 4.31
N THR A 2 14.11 17.63 4.37
CA THR A 2 13.70 16.63 5.37
C THR A 2 13.88 15.24 4.78
N THR A 3 14.75 14.47 5.42
CA THR A 3 15.21 13.15 5.01
C THR A 3 14.06 12.15 5.04
N ASN A 4 13.77 11.57 3.87
CA ASN A 4 12.71 10.61 3.60
C ASN A 4 12.94 9.34 4.44
N THR A 5 12.16 9.16 5.51
CA THR A 5 12.14 7.93 6.30
C THR A 5 11.63 6.80 5.40
N ASN A 6 12.48 5.79 5.20
CA ASN A 6 12.26 4.52 4.52
C ASN A 6 10.81 4.29 4.04
N ASN A 7 10.51 4.71 2.79
CA ASN A 7 9.19 4.58 2.16
C ASN A 7 8.92 3.12 1.75
N GLN A 8 9.02 2.21 2.71
CA GLN A 8 8.72 0.80 2.53
C GLN A 8 7.23 0.58 2.76
N PRO A 9 6.59 -0.32 1.99
CA PRO A 9 5.22 -0.69 2.26
C PRO A 9 5.11 -1.43 3.60
N VAL A 10 4.07 -1.11 4.38
CA VAL A 10 3.72 -1.84 5.60
C VAL A 10 3.01 -3.16 5.31
N SER A 11 2.39 -3.27 4.13
CA SER A 11 1.77 -4.50 3.63
C SER A 11 1.68 -4.48 2.11
N GLU A 12 1.58 -5.66 1.50
CA GLU A 12 1.35 -5.82 0.06
C GLU A 12 0.30 -6.90 -0.19
N VAL A 13 -0.66 -6.61 -1.06
CA VAL A 13 -1.59 -7.62 -1.61
C VAL A 13 -1.29 -7.85 -3.08
N ARG A 14 -1.38 -9.10 -3.54
CA ARG A 14 -0.99 -9.50 -4.90
C ARG A 14 -2.04 -10.37 -5.60
N ASP A 15 -2.10 -10.23 -6.92
CA ASP A 15 -2.80 -11.12 -7.84
C ASP A 15 -1.96 -11.27 -9.13
N GLY A 16 -1.12 -12.31 -9.17
CA GLY A 16 -0.18 -12.55 -10.26
C GLY A 16 0.78 -11.38 -10.45
N ALA A 17 0.72 -10.76 -11.64
CA ALA A 17 1.52 -9.58 -11.99
C ALA A 17 1.05 -8.28 -11.32
N LEU A 18 -0.16 -8.24 -10.76
CA LEU A 18 -0.70 -7.07 -10.08
C LEU A 18 -0.33 -7.07 -8.60
N LYS A 19 -0.03 -5.88 -8.09
CA LYS A 19 0.32 -5.65 -6.69
C LYS A 19 -0.27 -4.33 -6.21
N ILE A 20 -0.81 -4.28 -5.00
CA ILE A 20 -1.04 -3.04 -4.28
C ILE A 20 -0.13 -3.02 -3.06
N ALA A 21 0.81 -2.08 -3.06
CA ALA A 21 1.67 -1.78 -1.91
C ALA A 21 1.00 -0.73 -1.04
N ILE A 22 0.85 -1.01 0.26
CA ILE A 22 0.21 -0.13 1.24
C ILE A 22 1.29 0.55 2.06
N PHE A 23 1.24 1.87 2.16
CA PHE A 23 2.20 2.69 2.90
C PHE A 23 1.50 3.37 4.07
N ARG A 24 2.20 3.42 5.21
CA ARG A 24 1.80 4.17 6.39
C ARG A 24 2.59 5.48 6.44
N ASN A 25 1.88 6.59 6.38
CA ASN A 25 2.44 7.93 6.46
C ASN A 25 2.29 8.44 7.89
N GLU A 26 3.40 8.85 8.49
CA GLU A 26 3.41 9.45 9.81
C GLU A 26 2.60 10.76 9.84
N PRO A 27 1.89 11.04 10.95
CA PRO A 27 1.16 12.28 11.11
C PRO A 27 2.13 13.48 11.12
N LYS A 28 1.70 14.60 10.52
CA LYS A 28 2.50 15.83 10.49
C LYS A 28 2.39 16.67 11.76
N GLN A 29 1.36 16.41 12.56
CA GLN A 29 1.07 17.11 13.82
C GLN A 29 0.89 16.07 14.92
N GLU A 30 1.31 16.43 16.14
CA GLU A 30 1.12 15.58 17.30
C GLU A 30 -0.38 15.44 17.62
N GLY A 31 -0.83 14.20 17.81
CA GLY A 31 -2.25 13.86 18.00
C GLY A 31 -3.02 13.48 16.73
N ASP A 32 -2.46 13.70 15.53
CA ASP A 32 -3.07 13.23 14.29
C ASP A 32 -2.92 11.71 14.12
N ARG A 33 -3.91 11.09 13.48
CA ARG A 33 -3.83 9.66 13.12
C ARG A 33 -2.93 9.45 11.89
N PRO A 34 -2.20 8.31 11.82
CA PRO A 34 -1.45 7.95 10.63
C PRO A 34 -2.39 7.81 9.42
N ARG A 35 -1.89 8.20 8.24
CA ARG A 35 -2.62 8.09 6.98
C ARG A 35 -2.06 6.95 6.17
N TYR A 36 -2.95 6.24 5.48
CA TYR A 36 -2.58 5.12 4.63
C TYR A 36 -2.75 5.51 3.16
N SER A 37 -1.89 4.97 2.31
CA SER A 37 -1.96 5.14 0.85
C SER A 37 -1.59 3.85 0.15
N GLY A 38 -2.26 3.54 -0.97
CA GLY A 38 -1.96 2.37 -1.80
C GLY A 38 -1.33 2.75 -3.14
N LYS A 39 -0.40 1.93 -3.64
CA LYS A 39 0.13 2.01 -5.01
C LYS A 39 -0.16 0.71 -5.75
N LEU A 40 -1.05 0.77 -6.74
CA LEU A 40 -1.29 -0.32 -7.69
C LEU A 40 -0.19 -0.33 -8.74
N THR A 41 0.39 -1.50 -9.01
CA THR A 41 1.44 -1.68 -10.00
C THR A 41 1.27 -3.03 -10.69
N ARG A 42 1.53 -3.08 -12.00
CA ARG A 42 1.66 -4.31 -12.79
C ARG A 42 3.12 -4.55 -13.14
N SER A 43 3.64 -5.73 -12.85
CA SER A 43 4.94 -6.18 -13.33
C SER A 43 4.82 -6.93 -14.67
N TYR A 44 5.70 -6.67 -15.61
CA TYR A 44 5.76 -7.38 -16.90
C TYR A 44 7.21 -7.60 -17.34
N ARG A 45 7.42 -8.56 -18.26
CA ARG A 45 8.72 -8.72 -18.93
C ARG A 45 8.69 -8.07 -20.30
N ASP A 46 9.75 -7.37 -20.64
CA ASP A 46 9.94 -6.83 -21.99
C ASP A 46 10.51 -7.89 -22.96
N ALA A 47 10.80 -7.46 -24.20
CA ALA A 47 11.37 -8.33 -25.23
C ALA A 47 12.80 -8.82 -24.90
N ASN A 48 13.52 -8.12 -24.03
CA ASN A 48 14.86 -8.51 -23.57
C ASN A 48 14.79 -9.46 -22.36
N GLY A 49 13.58 -9.73 -21.85
CA GLY A 49 13.36 -10.56 -20.66
C GLY A 49 13.53 -9.82 -19.34
N GLU A 50 13.70 -8.50 -19.37
CA GLU A 50 13.87 -7.67 -18.18
C GLU A 50 12.50 -7.39 -17.54
N TRP A 51 12.46 -7.42 -16.20
CA TRP A 51 11.26 -7.11 -15.45
C TRP A 51 11.09 -5.60 -15.29
N HIS A 52 9.88 -5.12 -15.57
CA HIS A 52 9.48 -3.73 -15.43
C HIS A 52 8.16 -3.63 -14.68
N ASP A 53 7.98 -2.50 -14.00
CA ASP A 53 6.75 -2.13 -13.32
C ASP A 53 6.03 -1.01 -14.09
N THR A 54 4.71 -1.04 -14.12
CA THR A 54 3.89 -0.02 -14.77
C THR A 54 2.55 0.19 -14.07
N ASP A 55 1.99 1.39 -14.20
CA ASP A 55 0.66 1.73 -13.70
C ASP A 55 -0.43 1.52 -14.78
N TYR A 56 -0.03 1.18 -16.01
CA TYR A 56 -0.96 0.91 -17.11
C TYR A 56 -1.51 -0.52 -17.03
N LEU A 57 -2.83 -0.64 -16.98
CA LEU A 57 -3.54 -1.93 -16.97
C LEU A 57 -4.05 -2.30 -18.36
N SER A 58 -4.07 -3.59 -18.68
CA SER A 58 -4.76 -4.14 -19.83
C SER A 58 -6.25 -4.38 -19.53
N GLY A 59 -7.07 -4.55 -20.56
CA GLY A 59 -8.50 -4.83 -20.39
C GLY A 59 -8.79 -6.09 -19.54
N THR A 60 -7.90 -7.09 -19.58
CA THR A 60 -8.03 -8.32 -18.78
C THR A 60 -7.73 -8.12 -17.29
N GLU A 61 -7.18 -6.96 -16.92
CA GLU A 61 -6.69 -6.69 -15.57
C GLU A 61 -7.62 -5.78 -14.79
N PHE A 62 -8.57 -5.09 -15.42
CA PHE A 62 -9.45 -4.13 -14.74
C PHE A 62 -10.24 -4.76 -13.59
N LEU A 63 -10.91 -5.90 -13.81
CA LEU A 63 -11.67 -6.57 -12.75
C LEU A 63 -10.78 -7.19 -11.66
N ARG A 64 -9.59 -7.65 -12.04
CA ARG A 64 -8.61 -8.17 -11.08
C ARG A 64 -8.05 -7.05 -10.21
N ALA A 65 -7.75 -5.90 -10.79
CA ALA A 65 -7.33 -4.70 -10.09
C ALA A 65 -8.43 -4.20 -9.14
N ALA A 66 -9.70 -4.19 -9.56
CA ALA A 66 -10.83 -3.86 -8.69
C ALA A 66 -10.91 -4.79 -7.47
N ARG A 67 -10.85 -6.11 -7.69
CA ARG A 67 -10.86 -7.08 -6.58
C ARG A 67 -9.61 -6.96 -5.69
N LEU A 68 -8.46 -6.59 -6.26
CA LEU A 68 -7.24 -6.36 -5.50
C LEU A 68 -7.33 -5.08 -4.66
N MET A 69 -7.99 -4.03 -5.16
CA MET A 69 -8.27 -2.81 -4.40
C MET A 69 -9.19 -3.08 -3.20
N GLU A 70 -10.20 -3.93 -3.35
CA GLU A 70 -11.03 -4.38 -2.21
C GLU A 70 -10.19 -5.11 -1.15
N LYS A 71 -9.33 -6.04 -1.55
CA LYS A 71 -8.42 -6.72 -0.61
C LYS A 71 -7.46 -5.75 0.09
N ALA A 72 -6.96 -4.75 -0.64
CA ALA A 72 -6.08 -3.74 -0.06
C ALA A 72 -6.81 -2.87 0.98
N TYR A 73 -8.10 -2.57 0.75
CA TYR A 73 -8.94 -1.88 1.72
C TYR A 73 -9.12 -2.69 3.00
N ASP A 74 -9.41 -3.98 2.89
CA ASP A 74 -9.54 -4.87 4.04
C ASP A 74 -8.23 -4.94 4.84
N GLU A 75 -7.10 -5.06 4.14
CA GLU A 75 -5.77 -5.06 4.76
C GLU A 75 -5.45 -3.72 5.45
N GLU A 76 -5.82 -2.59 4.84
CA GLU A 76 -5.65 -1.26 5.46
C GLU A 76 -6.41 -1.15 6.79
N ILE A 77 -7.63 -1.73 6.89
CA ILE A 77 -8.39 -1.76 8.14
C ILE A 77 -7.62 -2.54 9.22
N VAL A 78 -7.00 -3.66 8.88
CA VAL A 78 -6.17 -4.44 9.80
C VAL A 78 -4.99 -3.61 10.30
N GLN A 79 -4.29 -2.91 9.41
CA GLN A 79 -3.16 -2.05 9.77
C GLN A 79 -3.59 -0.91 10.71
N ARG A 80 -4.74 -0.26 10.42
CA ARG A 80 -5.31 0.78 11.30
C ARG A 80 -5.68 0.25 12.68
N ALA A 81 -6.22 -0.97 12.76
CA ALA A 81 -6.55 -1.59 14.03
C ALA A 81 -5.28 -1.89 14.84
N ALA A 82 -4.22 -2.39 14.19
CA ALA A 82 -2.93 -2.63 14.81
C ALA A 82 -2.33 -1.34 15.39
N ASP A 83 -2.34 -0.25 14.62
CA ASP A 83 -1.90 1.08 15.09
C ASP A 83 -2.67 1.56 16.32
N LYS A 84 -3.99 1.38 16.34
CA LYS A 84 -4.82 1.78 17.49
C LYS A 84 -4.45 1.01 18.74
N SER A 85 -4.15 -0.29 18.63
CA SER A 85 -3.72 -1.12 19.76
C SER A 85 -2.30 -0.80 20.26
N ALA A 86 -1.47 -0.21 19.40
CA ALA A 86 -0.07 0.11 19.71
C ALA A 86 0.12 1.47 20.40
N SER A 87 -0.86 2.38 20.35
CA SER A 87 -0.87 3.60 21.18
C SER A 87 -1.51 3.30 22.54
N PRO A 88 -0.75 3.23 23.65
CA PRO A 88 -1.34 3.15 24.98
C PRO A 88 -2.09 4.46 25.28
N GLU A 89 -3.19 4.35 26.03
CA GLU A 89 -3.95 5.50 26.51
C GLU A 89 -3.01 6.50 27.22
N PRO A 90 -3.19 7.83 27.03
CA PRO A 90 -2.49 8.80 27.86
C PRO A 90 -2.91 8.56 29.31
N SER A 91 -1.92 8.30 30.18
CA SER A 91 -2.14 8.15 31.61
C SER A 91 -2.90 9.38 32.13
N ALA A 92 -4.07 9.13 32.72
CA ALA A 92 -4.87 10.14 33.41
C ALA A 92 -4.15 10.71 34.64
#